data_AF-A0A6A0AKN6-F1
#
_entry.id   AF-A0A6A0AKN6-F1
#
_cell.length_a   1.000
_cell.length_b   1.000
_cell.length_c   1.000
_cell.angle_alpha   90.00
_cell.angle_beta   90.00
_cell.angle_gamma   90.00
#
_symmetry.space_group_name_H-M   'P 1'
#
loop_
_entity.id
_entity.type
_entity.pdbx_description
1 polymer ?
#
loop_
_entity_poly.entity_id
_entity_poly.type
_entity_poly.pdbx_seq_one_letter_code
_entity_poly.pdbx_strand_id
1 'polypeptide(L)'
;LKEIEDKIIEVLSTSEGNILEDETAINYSLAWFVALFEDTISKAEKSRDLARRIEALVRHFTYALFVNVCRSLFEKDKLLFSFSLCVSIQAHIKQALDLAQFRFLLTGGLSTSEPPPNPSAWLSDLKWAEMVRLSDTFESFQGLA
;
A
#
# COMPACT_ATOMS: atom_id res chain seq x y z
N LEU A 1 -6.05 4.79 -23.37
CA LEU A 1 -5.29 4.10 -22.31
C LEU A 1 -3.92 3.66 -22.80
N LYS A 2 -3.82 2.74 -23.77
CA LYS A 2 -2.52 2.27 -24.29
C LYS A 2 -1.61 3.38 -24.81
N GLU A 3 -2.12 4.32 -25.62
CA GLU A 3 -1.33 5.50 -26.06
C GLU A 3 -0.87 6.42 -24.92
N ILE A 4 -1.65 6.51 -23.83
CA ILE A 4 -1.26 7.34 -22.68
C ILE A 4 -0.23 6.59 -21.84
N GLU A 5 -0.37 5.26 -21.72
CA GLU A 5 0.59 4.37 -21.05
C GLU A 5 1.94 4.37 -21.77
N ASP A 6 1.95 4.30 -23.11
CA ASP A 6 3.16 4.37 -23.92
C ASP A 6 3.85 5.74 -23.77
N LYS A 7 3.08 6.83 -23.76
CA LYS A 7 3.61 8.19 -23.50
C LYS A 7 4.17 8.37 -22.09
N ILE A 8 3.54 7.76 -21.07
CA ILE A 8 4.07 7.78 -19.71
C ILE A 8 5.40 7.03 -19.66
N ILE A 9 5.49 5.85 -20.28
CA ILE A 9 6.74 5.09 -20.33
C ILE A 9 7.84 5.86 -21.06
N GLU A 10 7.52 6.52 -22.17
CA GLU A 10 8.44 7.39 -22.90
C GLU A 10 8.94 8.52 -22.01
N VAL A 11 8.05 9.29 -21.40
CA VAL A 11 8.40 10.42 -20.52
C VAL A 11 9.24 9.95 -19.32
N LEU A 12 8.87 8.83 -18.68
CA LEU A 12 9.62 8.22 -17.59
C LEU A 12 11.01 7.75 -18.02
N SER A 13 11.18 7.33 -19.29
CA SER A 13 12.46 6.90 -19.83
C SER A 13 13.38 8.07 -20.21
N THR A 14 12.80 9.24 -20.51
CA THR A 14 13.53 10.45 -20.92
C THR A 14 13.78 11.43 -19.78
N SER A 15 13.09 11.31 -18.65
CA SER A 15 13.28 12.23 -17.52
C SER A 15 14.62 11.98 -16.83
N GLU A 16 15.51 12.98 -16.83
CA GLU A 16 16.72 12.98 -16.01
C GLU A 16 16.45 13.74 -14.70
N GLY A 17 16.47 13.04 -13.56
CA GLY A 17 16.27 13.64 -12.23
C GLY A 17 14.98 13.20 -11.53
N ASN A 18 14.48 14.04 -10.62
CA ASN A 18 13.26 13.74 -9.87
C ASN A 18 12.02 13.91 -10.75
N ILE A 19 11.35 12.80 -11.05
CA ILE A 19 10.16 12.74 -11.90
C ILE A 19 9.01 13.58 -11.33
N LEU A 20 9.00 13.84 -10.02
CA LEU A 20 8.01 14.70 -9.36
C LEU A 20 8.22 16.21 -9.62
N GLU A 21 9.32 16.59 -10.28
CA GLU A 21 9.59 17.98 -10.69
C GLU A 21 9.28 18.19 -12.18
N ASP A 22 9.00 17.13 -12.93
CA ASP A 22 8.62 17.20 -14.33
C ASP A 22 7.10 17.40 -14.47
N GLU A 23 6.71 18.64 -14.76
CA GLU A 23 5.32 19.04 -14.99
C GLU A 23 4.65 18.21 -16.10
N THR A 24 5.40 17.81 -17.12
CA THR A 24 4.91 17.00 -18.24
C THR A 24 4.59 15.58 -17.75
N ALA A 25 5.49 14.96 -17.00
CA ALA A 25 5.29 13.64 -16.42
C ALA A 25 4.07 13.61 -15.48
N ILE A 26 3.91 14.63 -14.64
CA ILE A 26 2.76 14.77 -13.74
C ILE A 26 1.45 14.89 -14.51
N ASN A 27 1.39 15.76 -15.52
CA ASN A 27 0.17 16.01 -16.28
C ASN A 27 -0.29 14.76 -17.04
N TYR A 28 0.63 14.03 -17.67
CA TYR A 28 0.28 12.77 -18.34
C TYR A 28 -0.14 11.68 -17.37
N SER A 29 0.56 11.53 -16.24
CA SER A 29 0.22 10.56 -15.20
C SER A 29 -1.17 10.83 -14.60
N LEU A 30 -1.50 12.10 -14.38
CA LEU A 30 -2.81 12.51 -13.89
C LEU A 30 -3.90 12.23 -14.93
N ALA A 31 -3.70 12.59 -16.20
CA ALA A 31 -4.66 12.33 -17.26
C ALA A 31 -4.94 10.83 -17.43
N TRP A 32 -3.89 9.99 -17.34
CA TRP A 32 -4.04 8.54 -17.32
C TRP A 32 -4.88 8.05 -16.14
N PHE A 33 -4.61 8.58 -14.94
CA PHE A 33 -5.34 8.19 -13.74
C PHE A 33 -6.82 8.54 -13.83
N VAL A 34 -7.15 9.73 -14.35
CA VAL A 34 -8.54 10.15 -14.59
C VAL A 34 -9.21 9.21 -15.59
N ALA A 35 -8.56 8.89 -16.70
CA ALA A 35 -9.10 7.96 -17.70
C ALA A 35 -9.36 6.55 -17.12
N LEU A 36 -8.49 6.06 -16.23
CA LEU A 36 -8.70 4.79 -15.51
C LEU A 36 -9.93 4.84 -14.60
N PHE A 37 -10.16 5.99 -13.95
CA PHE A 37 -11.29 6.20 -13.07
C PHE A 37 -12.62 6.26 -13.86
N GLU A 38 -12.65 6.99 -14.97
CA GLU A 38 -13.79 7.04 -15.88
C GLU A 38 -14.14 5.67 -16.44
N ASP A 39 -13.12 4.91 -16.87
CA ASP A 39 -13.28 3.53 -17.36
C ASP A 39 -13.91 2.63 -16.29
N THR A 40 -13.45 2.77 -15.04
CA THR A 40 -13.99 2.05 -13.89
C THR A 40 -15.46 2.41 -13.65
N ILE A 41 -15.82 3.70 -13.65
CA ILE A 41 -17.20 4.13 -13.45
C ILE A 41 -18.11 3.52 -14.53
N SER A 42 -17.64 3.52 -15.78
CA SER A 42 -18.39 3.00 -16.92
C SER A 42 -18.58 1.48 -16.88
N LYS A 43 -17.51 0.73 -16.60
CA LYS A 43 -17.46 -0.74 -16.72
C LYS A 43 -17.82 -1.51 -15.46
N ALA A 44 -17.60 -0.94 -14.28
CA ALA A 44 -17.91 -1.63 -13.03
C ALA A 44 -19.43 -1.89 -12.93
N GLU A 45 -19.80 -3.01 -12.30
CA GLU A 45 -21.19 -3.43 -12.15
C GLU A 45 -22.07 -2.31 -11.58
N LYS A 46 -23.20 -2.07 -12.24
CA LYS A 46 -24.16 -1.03 -11.85
C LYS A 46 -25.13 -1.61 -10.83
N SER A 47 -25.40 -0.87 -9.77
CA SER A 47 -26.35 -1.23 -8.72
C SER A 47 -27.11 0.01 -8.28
N ARG A 48 -28.39 -0.16 -7.93
CA ARG A 48 -29.21 0.87 -7.28
C ARG A 48 -28.89 1.00 -5.79
N ASP A 49 -28.39 -0.08 -5.18
CA ASP A 49 -27.87 -0.05 -3.83
C ASP A 49 -26.48 0.58 -3.85
N LEU A 50 -26.33 1.67 -3.08
CA LEU A 50 -25.12 2.49 -3.04
C LEU A 50 -23.93 1.70 -2.49
N ALA A 51 -24.12 0.91 -1.43
CA ALA A 51 -23.04 0.15 -0.80
C ALA A 51 -22.47 -0.90 -1.77
N ARG A 52 -23.34 -1.67 -2.43
CA ARG A 52 -22.95 -2.63 -3.48
C ARG A 52 -22.29 -1.95 -4.67
N ARG A 53 -22.77 -0.75 -5.05
CA ARG A 53 -22.16 0.02 -6.15
C ARG A 53 -20.74 0.47 -5.80
N ILE A 54 -20.52 0.97 -4.59
CA ILE A 54 -19.19 1.36 -4.10
C ILE A 54 -18.27 0.14 -4.08
N GLU A 55 -18.73 -1.00 -3.57
CA GLU A 55 -17.92 -2.22 -3.54
C GLU A 55 -17.52 -2.68 -4.95
N ALA A 56 -18.45 -2.65 -5.91
CA ALA A 56 -18.17 -2.99 -7.31
C ALA A 56 -17.14 -2.04 -7.94
N LEU A 57 -17.24 -0.74 -7.67
CA LEU A 57 -16.28 0.27 -8.13
C LEU A 57 -14.90 0.02 -7.55
N VAL A 58 -14.79 -0.14 -6.22
CA VAL A 58 -13.52 -0.40 -5.53
C VAL A 58 -12.88 -1.68 -6.07
N ARG A 59 -13.65 -2.76 -6.25
CA ARG A 59 -13.15 -4.04 -6.77
C ARG A 59 -12.59 -3.90 -8.18
N HIS A 60 -13.34 -3.26 -9.08
CA HIS A 60 -12.92 -3.07 -10.46
C HIS A 60 -11.70 -2.15 -10.55
N PHE A 61 -11.72 -1.02 -9.85
CA PHE A 61 -10.62 -0.06 -9.82
C PHE A 61 -9.34 -0.69 -9.28
N THR A 62 -9.43 -1.41 -8.17
CA THR A 62 -8.29 -2.10 -7.54
C THR A 62 -7.63 -3.06 -8.52
N TYR A 63 -8.42 -3.90 -9.20
CA TYR A 63 -7.90 -4.84 -10.17
C TYR A 63 -7.28 -4.14 -11.39
N ALA A 64 -7.97 -3.14 -11.95
CA ALA A 64 -7.49 -2.41 -13.11
C ALA A 64 -6.18 -1.66 -12.80
N LEU A 65 -6.12 -0.97 -11.66
CA LEU A 65 -4.91 -0.31 -11.18
C LEU A 65 -3.76 -1.30 -10.99
N PHE A 66 -4.03 -2.43 -10.31
CA PHE A 66 -3.02 -3.46 -10.09
C PHE A 66 -2.43 -3.98 -11.39
N VAL A 67 -3.28 -4.37 -12.35
CA VAL A 67 -2.84 -4.92 -13.62
C VAL A 67 -2.07 -3.89 -14.44
N ASN A 68 -2.54 -2.65 -14.53
CA ASN A 68 -1.86 -1.64 -15.34
C ASN A 68 -0.50 -1.26 -14.74
N VAL A 69 -0.39 -1.11 -13.42
CA VAL A 69 0.88 -0.78 -12.77
C VAL A 69 1.85 -1.98 -12.80
N CYS A 70 1.37 -3.21 -12.56
CA CYS A 70 2.23 -4.39 -12.59
C CYS A 70 2.75 -4.77 -13.99
N ARG A 71 2.23 -4.17 -15.07
CA ARG A 71 2.79 -4.32 -16.43
C ARG A 71 4.09 -3.56 -16.61
N SER A 72 4.27 -2.44 -15.92
CA SER A 72 5.46 -1.60 -16.01
C SER A 72 6.48 -1.84 -14.88
N LEU A 73 6.09 -2.54 -13.80
CA LEU A 73 6.98 -2.88 -12.69
C LEU A 73 7.82 -4.14 -12.94
N PHE A 74 9.05 -4.15 -12.43
CA PHE A 74 9.86 -5.36 -12.31
C PHE A 74 9.23 -6.36 -11.33
N GLU A 75 9.41 -7.66 -11.56
CA GLU A 75 8.84 -8.72 -10.71
C GLU A 75 9.15 -8.56 -9.23
N LYS A 76 10.38 -8.16 -8.89
CA LYS A 76 10.80 -7.93 -7.50
C LYS A 76 9.98 -6.85 -6.76
N ASP A 77 9.41 -5.90 -7.50
CA ASP A 77 8.70 -4.74 -6.94
C ASP A 77 7.18 -4.98 -6.87
N LYS A 78 6.66 -5.98 -7.58
CA LYS A 78 5.22 -6.28 -7.63
C LYS A 78 4.65 -6.68 -6.27
N LEU A 79 5.43 -7.41 -5.46
CA LEU A 79 5.00 -7.81 -4.13
C LEU A 79 4.82 -6.60 -3.21
N LEU A 80 5.79 -5.69 -3.21
CA LEU A 80 5.74 -4.48 -2.40
C LEU A 80 4.57 -3.59 -2.81
N PHE A 81 4.35 -3.41 -4.12
CA PHE A 81 3.21 -2.65 -4.61
C PHE A 81 1.87 -3.30 -4.23
N SER A 82 1.74 -4.62 -4.39
CA SER A 82 0.53 -5.36 -3.98
C SER A 82 0.24 -5.19 -2.50
N PHE A 83 1.27 -5.29 -1.66
CA PHE A 83 1.17 -5.07 -0.21
C PHE A 83 0.72 -3.64 0.11
N SER A 84 1.35 -2.61 -0.49
CA SER A 84 0.97 -1.21 -0.30
C SER A 84 -0.47 -0.90 -0.75
N LEU A 85 -0.92 -1.51 -1.84
CA LEU A 85 -2.31 -1.40 -2.31
C LEU A 85 -3.27 -2.04 -1.30
N CYS A 86 -2.94 -3.22 -0.78
CA CYS A 86 -3.72 -3.89 0.27
C CYS A 86 -3.82 -3.03 1.53
N VAL A 87 -2.69 -2.51 2.02
CA VAL A 87 -2.61 -1.61 3.18
C VAL A 87 -3.50 -0.38 2.95
N SER A 88 -3.39 0.27 1.80
CA SER A 88 -4.20 1.45 1.46
C SER A 88 -5.71 1.16 1.52
N ILE A 89 -6.13 0.01 0.99
CA ILE A 89 -7.54 -0.42 1.02
C ILE A 89 -8.00 -0.69 2.46
N GLN A 90 -7.20 -1.40 3.24
CA GLN A 90 -7.55 -1.75 4.63
C GLN A 90 -7.56 -0.52 5.54
N ALA A 91 -6.64 0.42 5.34
CA ALA A 91 -6.54 1.66 6.11
C ALA A 91 -7.65 2.66 5.78
N HIS A 92 -7.88 2.93 4.49
CA HIS A 92 -8.66 4.11 4.07
C HIS A 92 -10.07 3.77 3.59
N ILE A 93 -10.29 2.55 3.08
CA ILE A 93 -11.60 2.15 2.56
C ILE A 93 -12.34 1.32 3.60
N LYS A 94 -11.71 0.26 4.10
CA LYS A 94 -12.32 -0.65 5.08
C LYS A 94 -12.20 -0.16 6.51
N GLN A 95 -11.26 0.75 6.79
CA GLN A 95 -10.96 1.25 8.13
C GLN A 95 -10.75 0.11 9.14
N ALA A 96 -10.13 -0.98 8.68
CA ALA A 96 -9.93 -2.21 9.42
C ALA A 96 -8.47 -2.44 9.81
N LEU A 97 -7.57 -1.52 9.45
CA LEU A 97 -6.16 -1.57 9.81
C LEU A 97 -5.88 -0.63 10.99
N ASP A 98 -5.27 -1.16 12.04
CA ASP A 98 -4.69 -0.34 13.11
C ASP A 98 -3.40 0.32 12.59
N LEU A 99 -3.46 1.65 12.42
CA LEU A 99 -2.35 2.44 11.91
C LEU A 99 -1.16 2.48 12.88
N ALA A 100 -1.38 2.33 14.19
CA ALA A 100 -0.30 2.28 15.16
C ALA A 100 0.45 0.95 15.07
N GLN A 101 -0.27 -0.17 14.92
CA GLN A 101 0.34 -1.48 14.65
C GLN A 101 1.07 -1.50 13.31
N PHE A 102 0.50 -0.90 12.26
CA PHE A 102 1.16 -0.80 10.97
C PHE A 102 2.43 0.05 11.04
N ARG A 103 2.41 1.16 11.80
CA ARG A 103 3.61 1.96 12.04
C ARG A 103 4.68 1.17 12.78
N PHE A 104 4.31 0.41 13.80
CA PHE A 104 5.22 -0.48 14.51
C PHE A 104 5.86 -1.52 13.57
N LEU A 105 5.08 -2.10 12.65
CA LEU A 105 5.61 -3.02 11.63
C LEU A 105 6.68 -2.36 10.75
N LEU A 106 6.50 -1.09 10.38
CA LEU A 106 7.42 -0.37 9.50
C LEU A 106 8.69 0.10 10.19
N THR A 107 8.59 0.58 11.43
CA THR A 107 9.69 1.28 12.11
C THR A 107 10.21 0.59 13.36
N GLY A 108 9.55 -0.49 13.80
CA GLY A 108 9.71 -1.00 15.15
C GLY A 108 9.13 -0.06 16.20
N GLY A 109 9.31 -0.40 17.47
CA GLY A 109 8.94 0.45 18.60
C GLY A 109 10.12 1.25 19.16
N LEU A 110 9.85 2.45 19.65
CA LEU A 110 10.79 3.22 20.47
C LEU A 110 10.49 2.91 21.94
N SER A 111 11.32 2.08 22.59
CA SER A 111 11.20 1.86 24.05
C SER A 111 12.00 2.92 24.82
N THR A 112 11.44 3.37 25.92
CA THR A 112 12.15 4.08 27.00
C THR A 112 12.48 3.20 28.20
N SER A 113 11.96 1.95 28.26
CA SER A 113 12.21 0.99 29.34
C SER A 113 13.07 -0.19 28.90
N GLU A 114 13.91 -0.69 29.82
CA GLU A 114 14.67 -1.92 29.60
C GLU A 114 13.73 -3.14 29.58
N PRO A 115 13.84 -4.02 28.57
CA PRO A 115 13.06 -5.25 28.51
C PRO A 115 13.52 -6.25 29.60
N PRO A 116 12.66 -7.19 30.02
CA PRO A 116 13.05 -8.27 30.91
C PRO A 116 14.15 -9.14 30.27
N PRO A 117 14.91 -9.93 31.06
CA PRO A 117 15.92 -10.83 30.52
C PRO A 117 15.32 -11.79 29.49
N ASN A 118 16.01 -11.94 28.36
CA ASN A 118 15.60 -12.86 27.31
C ASN A 118 15.60 -14.32 27.85
N PRO A 119 14.45 -14.99 27.90
CA PRO A 119 14.35 -16.34 28.45
C PRO A 119 14.87 -17.42 27.49
N SER A 120 15.21 -17.05 26.25
CA SER A 120 15.47 -17.99 25.17
C SER A 120 16.90 -17.87 24.62
N ALA A 121 17.47 -19.01 24.21
CA ALA A 121 18.79 -19.06 23.60
C ALA A 121 18.79 -18.85 22.07
N TRP A 122 17.62 -18.94 21.43
CA TRP A 122 17.48 -18.87 19.96
C TRP A 122 17.07 -17.48 19.46
N LEU A 123 16.47 -16.65 20.31
CA LEU A 123 16.08 -15.28 20.00
C LEU A 123 17.20 -14.34 20.42
N SER A 124 17.53 -13.36 19.58
CA SER A 124 18.47 -12.31 19.99
C SER A 124 17.78 -11.32 20.93
N ASP A 125 18.55 -10.69 21.83
CA ASP A 125 18.03 -9.70 22.78
C ASP A 125 17.33 -8.53 22.09
N LEU A 126 17.80 -8.13 20.91
CA LEU A 126 17.13 -7.12 20.09
C LEU A 126 15.71 -7.55 19.70
N LYS A 127 15.53 -8.78 19.22
CA LYS A 127 14.22 -9.29 18.80
C LYS A 127 13.31 -9.54 20.01
N TRP A 128 13.89 -10.01 21.12
CA TRP A 128 13.17 -10.13 22.39
C TRP A 128 12.63 -8.77 22.85
N ALA A 129 13.46 -7.74 22.80
CA ALA A 129 13.06 -6.38 23.15
C ALA A 129 11.90 -5.87 22.28
N GLU A 130 11.90 -6.14 20.97
CA GLU A 130 10.76 -5.80 20.08
C GLU A 130 9.51 -6.62 20.41
N MET A 131 9.64 -7.90 20.76
CA MET A 131 8.50 -8.74 21.14
C MET A 131 7.83 -8.26 22.42
N VAL A 132 8.63 -7.93 23.45
CA VAL A 132 8.14 -7.36 24.70
C VAL A 132 7.42 -6.04 24.40
N ARG A 133 8.02 -5.16 23.60
CA ARG A 133 7.38 -3.91 23.17
C ARG A 133 6.03 -4.14 22.49
N LEU A 134 5.96 -5.11 21.58
CA LEU A 134 4.72 -5.43 20.87
C LEU A 134 3.62 -5.88 21.85
N SER A 135 3.97 -6.76 22.80
CA SER A 135 3.07 -7.27 23.83
C SER A 135 2.57 -6.17 24.79
N ASP A 136 3.45 -5.25 25.17
CA ASP A 136 3.11 -4.15 26.09
C ASP A 136 2.32 -3.03 25.42
N THR A 137 2.57 -2.76 24.13
CA THR A 137 1.97 -1.62 23.42
C THR A 137 0.55 -1.91 22.92
N PHE A 138 0.27 -3.15 22.52
CA PHE A 138 -0.96 -3.49 21.81
C PHE A 138 -1.71 -4.63 22.51
N GLU A 139 -2.95 -4.37 22.89
CA GLU A 139 -3.82 -5.34 23.56
C GLU A 139 -3.96 -6.66 22.77
N SER A 140 -3.98 -6.60 21.44
CA SER A 140 -4.08 -7.77 20.58
C SER A 140 -2.88 -8.71 20.63
N PHE A 141 -1.76 -8.27 21.22
CA PHE A 141 -0.52 -9.04 21.34
C PHE A 141 -0.13 -9.32 22.80
N GLN A 142 -1.01 -9.04 23.76
CA GLN A 142 -0.75 -9.34 25.17
C GLN A 142 -0.50 -10.84 25.39
N GLY A 143 0.53 -11.14 26.18
CA GLY A 143 0.94 -12.51 26.51
C GLY A 143 1.82 -13.19 25.46
N LEU A 144 2.27 -12.43 24.45
CA LEU A 144 3.24 -12.92 23.47
C LEU A 144 4.67 -13.01 24.05
N ALA A 145 4.99 -12.14 25.01
CA ALA A 145 6.27 -12.06 25.70
C ALA A 145 6.08 -12.29 27.20
#